data_AF-A0A7C2SPE4-F1
#
_entry.id   AF-A0A7C2SPE4-F1
#
_cell.length_a   1.000
_cell.length_b   1.000
_cell.length_c   1.000
_cell.angle_alpha   90.00
_cell.angle_beta   90.00
_cell.angle_gamma   90.00
#
_symmetry.space_group_name_H-M   'P 1'
#
loop_
_entity.id
_entity.type
_entity.pdbx_description
1 polymer ?
#
loop_
_entity_poly.entity_id
_entity_poly.type
_entity_poly.pdbx_seq_one_letter_code
_entity_poly.pdbx_strand_id
1 'polypeptide(L)'
;MPPRLAPLEPPYDPALAAELSAMMPPGHEPLRLFRTLAHNPRVLGKIRAGNLLDRGSLERRDRELVILRTCARAGCEYEWGVHAAFFAARVGIGDAELRATAQGRWDDPAFDARARALVRLADELHDGAAPSDACFAELAAHFEPAQWVELLALAGFYRLIAYVANGLRVELEPFAARFPDPAPPA
;
A
#
# COMPACT_ATOMS: atom_id res chain seq x y z
N MET A 1 2.23 19.38 8.53
CA MET A 1 3.04 19.19 9.76
C MET A 1 4.41 18.70 9.34
N PRO A 2 5.50 19.11 10.01
CA PRO A 2 6.84 18.63 9.66
C PRO A 2 7.02 17.14 9.98
N PRO A 3 7.99 16.46 9.31
CA PRO A 3 8.35 15.08 9.63
C PRO A 3 8.83 14.95 11.08
N ARG A 4 8.54 13.81 11.73
CA ARG A 4 9.12 13.48 13.05
C ARG A 4 10.55 12.96 12.94
N LEU A 5 10.89 12.39 11.79
CA LEU A 5 12.23 11.94 11.44
C LEU A 5 12.48 12.31 9.98
N ALA A 6 13.50 13.13 9.74
CA ALA A 6 13.89 13.49 8.38
C ALA A 6 14.50 12.26 7.67
N PRO A 7 14.28 12.10 6.35
CA PRO A 7 14.99 11.09 5.58
C PRO A 7 16.50 11.33 5.65
N LEU A 8 17.29 10.26 5.58
CA LEU A 8 18.73 10.42 5.38
C LEU A 8 18.99 11.09 4.03
N GLU A 9 20.02 11.93 3.98
CA GLU A 9 20.48 12.60 2.77
C GLU A 9 21.89 12.10 2.40
N PRO A 10 22.25 12.08 1.11
CA PRO A 10 23.58 11.68 0.68
C PRO A 10 24.65 12.68 1.19
N PRO A 11 25.93 12.25 1.28
CA PRO A 11 26.45 10.94 0.90
C PRO A 11 26.11 9.84 1.91
N TYR A 12 25.67 8.68 1.40
CA TYR A 12 25.50 7.47 2.21
C TYR A 12 26.80 6.67 2.26
N ASP A 13 26.97 5.84 3.29
CA ASP A 13 28.01 4.82 3.22
C ASP A 13 27.74 3.84 2.05
N PRO A 14 28.77 3.16 1.51
CA PRO A 14 28.62 2.32 0.33
C PRO A 14 27.62 1.16 0.48
N ALA A 15 27.48 0.60 1.68
CA ALA A 15 26.58 -0.53 1.91
C ALA A 15 25.12 -0.07 1.87
N LEU A 16 24.80 1.04 2.55
CA LEU A 16 23.48 1.65 2.51
C LEU A 16 23.13 2.15 1.11
N ALA A 17 24.08 2.79 0.40
CA ALA A 17 23.86 3.25 -0.97
C ALA A 17 23.45 2.08 -1.91
N ALA A 18 24.15 0.94 -1.79
CA ALA A 18 23.83 -0.25 -2.58
C ALA A 18 22.46 -0.84 -2.20
N GLU A 19 22.13 -0.87 -0.90
CA GLU A 19 20.83 -1.35 -0.42
C GLU A 19 19.67 -0.49 -0.96
N LEU A 20 19.77 0.84 -0.81
CA LEU A 20 18.78 1.81 -1.30
C LEU A 20 18.60 1.74 -2.82
N SER A 21 19.71 1.67 -3.56
CA SER A 21 19.69 1.56 -5.03
C SER A 21 18.96 0.29 -5.50
N ALA A 22 19.19 -0.84 -4.83
CA ALA A 22 18.57 -2.11 -5.21
C ALA A 22 17.06 -2.20 -4.89
N MET A 23 16.48 -1.21 -4.20
CA MET A 23 15.03 -1.09 -3.98
C MET A 23 14.34 -0.20 -5.01
N MET A 24 15.10 0.49 -5.87
CA MET A 24 14.56 1.40 -6.87
C MET A 24 14.70 0.82 -8.28
N PRO A 25 13.80 1.18 -9.21
CA PRO A 25 14.08 1.03 -10.62
C PRO A 25 15.40 1.74 -10.98
N PRO A 26 16.20 1.22 -11.93
CA PRO A 26 17.45 1.85 -12.32
C PRO A 26 17.29 3.35 -12.62
N GLY A 27 18.19 4.17 -12.09
CA GLY A 27 18.21 5.62 -12.32
C GLY A 27 17.20 6.44 -11.50
N HIS A 28 16.43 5.84 -10.59
CA HIS A 28 15.51 6.56 -9.73
C HIS A 28 16.13 6.81 -8.34
N GLU A 29 15.86 7.98 -7.77
CA GLU A 29 16.27 8.28 -6.40
C GLU A 29 15.52 7.40 -5.38
N PRO A 30 16.17 7.01 -4.28
CA PRO A 30 15.50 6.30 -3.20
C PRO A 30 14.34 7.09 -2.60
N LEU A 31 13.19 6.42 -2.46
CA LEU A 31 12.02 7.00 -1.80
C LEU A 31 12.36 7.50 -0.39
N ARG A 32 11.74 8.60 0.02
CA ARG A 32 11.79 9.19 1.37
C ARG A 32 11.46 8.18 2.44
N LEU A 33 10.53 7.25 2.20
CA LEU A 33 10.24 6.14 3.11
C LEU A 33 11.48 5.26 3.33
N PHE A 34 12.16 4.84 2.26
CA PHE A 34 13.37 4.00 2.37
C PHE A 34 14.52 4.75 3.05
N ARG A 35 14.69 6.04 2.72
CA ARG A 35 15.68 6.91 3.38
C ARG A 35 15.37 7.18 4.85
N THR A 36 14.09 7.18 5.23
CA THR A 36 13.66 7.30 6.63
C THR A 36 13.85 5.98 7.39
N LEU A 37 13.52 4.85 6.77
CA LEU A 37 13.74 3.52 7.34
C LEU A 37 15.23 3.18 7.49
N ALA A 38 16.09 3.76 6.67
CA ALA A 38 17.54 3.59 6.72
C ALA A 38 18.19 4.05 8.04
N HIS A 39 17.50 4.86 8.86
CA HIS A 39 17.91 5.11 10.25
C HIS A 39 17.97 3.81 11.08
N ASN A 40 17.29 2.74 10.64
CA ASN A 40 17.38 1.39 11.19
C ASN A 40 17.57 0.34 10.07
N PRO A 41 18.82 0.06 9.66
CA PRO A 41 19.12 -0.87 8.57
C PRO A 41 18.54 -2.29 8.78
N ARG A 42 18.44 -2.74 10.03
CA ARG A 42 17.79 -4.03 10.36
C ARG A 42 16.32 -4.03 9.94
N VAL A 43 15.59 -2.95 10.21
CA VAL A 43 14.17 -2.84 9.85
C VAL A 43 14.01 -2.65 8.34
N LEU A 44 14.83 -1.80 7.72
CA LEU A 44 14.84 -1.61 6.27
C LEU A 44 14.98 -2.93 5.53
N GLY A 45 15.97 -3.76 5.89
CA GLY A 45 16.18 -5.06 5.28
C GLY A 45 15.00 -6.02 5.47
N LYS A 46 14.30 -5.97 6.61
CA LYS A 46 13.10 -6.80 6.87
C LYS A 46 11.89 -6.34 6.07
N ILE A 47 11.69 -5.03 5.92
CA ILE A 47 10.63 -4.47 5.07
C ILE A 47 10.90 -4.82 3.61
N ARG A 48 12.14 -4.66 3.14
CA ARG A 48 12.52 -5.04 1.78
C ARG A 48 12.22 -6.51 1.48
N ALA A 49 12.59 -7.42 2.38
CA ALA A 49 12.40 -8.85 2.19
C ALA A 49 10.94 -9.32 2.27
N GLY A 50 10.07 -8.55 2.95
CA GLY A 50 8.68 -8.91 3.21
C GLY A 50 7.64 -8.16 2.38
N ASN A 51 8.05 -7.38 1.38
CA ASN A 51 7.14 -6.45 0.69
C ASN A 51 6.07 -7.10 -0.20
N LEU A 52 6.23 -8.39 -0.55
CA LEU A 52 5.30 -9.15 -1.41
C LEU A 52 5.05 -8.47 -2.77
N LEU A 53 6.01 -7.66 -3.25
CA LEU A 53 5.93 -6.96 -4.54
C LEU A 53 6.53 -7.78 -5.69
N ASP A 54 7.24 -8.86 -5.39
CA ASP A 54 7.71 -9.84 -6.35
C ASP A 54 6.56 -10.72 -6.88
N ARG A 55 6.89 -11.77 -7.66
CA ARG A 55 5.89 -12.62 -8.30
C ARG A 55 5.32 -13.60 -7.27
N GLY A 56 4.08 -13.35 -6.85
CA GLY A 56 3.31 -14.21 -5.95
C GLY A 56 2.19 -14.99 -6.63
N SER A 57 1.22 -15.42 -5.81
CA SER A 57 -0.02 -16.10 -6.23
C SER A 57 -1.10 -15.13 -6.70
N LEU A 58 -0.97 -13.84 -6.36
CA LEU A 58 -1.91 -12.80 -6.76
C LEU A 58 -1.58 -12.19 -8.11
N GLU A 59 -2.63 -11.79 -8.84
CA GLU A 59 -2.46 -10.87 -9.95
C GLU A 59 -2.01 -9.51 -9.41
N ARG A 60 -1.19 -8.80 -10.20
CA ARG A 60 -0.71 -7.46 -9.80
C ARG A 60 -1.86 -6.52 -9.48
N ARG A 61 -2.96 -6.57 -10.24
CA ARG A 61 -4.15 -5.75 -10.00
C ARG A 61 -4.75 -5.99 -8.61
N ASP A 62 -4.98 -7.24 -8.26
CA ASP A 62 -5.56 -7.62 -6.96
C ASP A 62 -4.69 -7.15 -5.80
N ARG A 63 -3.37 -7.35 -5.94
CA ARG A 63 -2.38 -6.88 -4.96
C ARG A 63 -2.46 -5.37 -4.75
N GLU A 64 -2.40 -4.59 -5.83
CA GLU A 64 -2.43 -3.12 -5.72
C GLU A 64 -3.74 -2.61 -5.11
N LEU A 65 -4.88 -3.26 -5.39
CA LEU A 65 -6.16 -2.85 -4.81
C LEU A 65 -6.18 -3.02 -3.28
N VAL A 66 -5.64 -4.13 -2.77
CA VAL A 66 -5.50 -4.36 -1.32
C VAL A 66 -4.54 -3.36 -0.68
N ILE A 67 -3.41 -3.07 -1.34
CA ILE A 67 -2.44 -2.08 -0.86
C ILE A 67 -3.10 -0.70 -0.76
N LEU A 68 -3.71 -0.24 -1.85
CA LEU A 68 -4.40 1.05 -1.92
C LEU A 68 -5.47 1.13 -0.83
N ARG A 69 -6.36 0.15 -0.73
CA ARG A 69 -7.43 0.20 0.26
C ARG A 69 -6.90 0.17 1.70
N THR A 70 -5.92 -0.68 1.98
CA THR A 70 -5.30 -0.79 3.32
C THR A 70 -4.67 0.54 3.73
N CYS A 71 -3.90 1.16 2.84
CA CYS A 71 -3.25 2.45 3.08
C CYS A 71 -4.29 3.56 3.27
N ALA A 72 -5.35 3.59 2.45
CA ALA A 72 -6.45 4.53 2.58
C ALA A 72 -7.18 4.40 3.92
N ARG A 73 -7.57 3.18 4.32
CA ARG A 73 -8.19 2.92 5.64
C ARG A 73 -7.26 3.36 6.77
N ALA A 74 -5.95 3.19 6.61
CA ALA A 74 -4.94 3.65 7.56
C ALA A 74 -4.66 5.16 7.56
N GLY A 75 -5.28 5.93 6.68
CA GLY A 75 -4.97 7.35 6.50
C GLY A 75 -3.52 7.59 6.04
N CYS A 76 -2.89 6.61 5.40
CA CYS A 76 -1.52 6.68 4.91
C CYS A 76 -1.49 7.21 3.48
N GLU A 77 -1.55 8.54 3.36
CA GLU A 77 -1.52 9.20 2.05
C GLU A 77 -0.18 9.00 1.32
N TYR A 78 0.92 8.88 2.06
CA TYR A 78 2.25 8.62 1.49
C TYR A 78 2.24 7.35 0.64
N GLU A 79 1.90 6.22 1.25
CA GLU A 79 2.02 4.93 0.59
C GLU A 79 0.94 4.76 -0.48
N TRP A 80 -0.28 5.22 -0.16
CA TRP A 80 -1.37 5.25 -1.14
C TRP A 80 -0.96 6.07 -2.39
N GLY A 81 -0.38 7.25 -2.19
CA GLY A 81 -0.03 8.18 -3.26
C GLY A 81 1.09 7.65 -4.18
N VAL A 82 2.10 6.99 -3.60
CA VAL A 82 3.16 6.32 -4.37
C VAL A 82 2.57 5.18 -5.20
N HIS A 83 1.75 4.32 -4.59
CA HIS A 83 1.14 3.19 -5.28
C HIS A 83 0.15 3.62 -6.37
N ALA A 84 -0.66 4.64 -6.11
CA ALA A 84 -1.58 5.23 -7.06
C ALA A 84 -0.84 5.79 -8.29
N ALA A 85 0.24 6.55 -8.09
CA ALA A 85 1.00 7.16 -9.17
C ALA A 85 1.78 6.13 -10.02
N PHE A 86 2.35 5.10 -9.38
CA PHE A 86 3.19 4.13 -10.08
C PHE A 86 2.46 2.90 -10.60
N PHE A 87 1.38 2.44 -9.98
CA PHE A 87 0.83 1.14 -10.35
C PHE A 87 -0.59 1.19 -10.89
N ALA A 88 -1.47 2.05 -10.37
CA ALA A 88 -2.91 2.02 -10.66
C ALA A 88 -3.23 1.88 -12.16
N ALA A 89 -2.78 2.82 -13.00
CA ALA A 89 -3.03 2.77 -14.44
C ALA A 89 -2.38 1.55 -15.15
N ARG A 90 -1.21 1.11 -14.67
CA ARG A 90 -0.47 -0.03 -15.25
C ARG A 90 -1.14 -1.37 -14.97
N VAL A 91 -1.96 -1.44 -13.93
CA VAL A 91 -2.77 -2.62 -13.57
C VAL A 91 -4.27 -2.44 -13.88
N GLY A 92 -4.61 -1.41 -14.66
CA GLY A 92 -5.97 -1.14 -15.13
C GLY A 92 -6.92 -0.58 -14.08
N ILE A 93 -6.43 -0.09 -12.93
CA ILE A 93 -7.28 0.61 -11.95
C ILE A 93 -7.56 2.01 -12.50
N GLY A 94 -8.81 2.25 -12.90
CA GLY A 94 -9.26 3.53 -13.44
C GLY A 94 -9.56 4.57 -12.36
N ASP A 95 -9.79 5.82 -12.76
CA ASP A 95 -9.95 6.95 -11.85
C ASP A 95 -11.09 6.78 -10.83
N ALA A 96 -12.23 6.22 -11.27
CA ALA A 96 -13.38 5.97 -10.41
C ALA A 96 -13.06 4.94 -9.31
N GLU A 97 -12.44 3.83 -9.70
CA GLU A 97 -12.03 2.76 -8.78
C GLU A 97 -10.92 3.25 -7.84
N LEU A 98 -9.93 3.97 -8.36
CA LEU A 98 -8.86 4.57 -7.56
C LEU A 98 -9.43 5.53 -6.51
N ARG A 99 -10.35 6.41 -6.90
CA ARG A 99 -11.05 7.30 -5.95
C ARG A 99 -11.82 6.50 -4.91
N ALA A 100 -12.53 5.46 -5.33
CA ALA A 100 -13.29 4.59 -4.42
C ALA A 100 -12.38 3.89 -3.41
N THR A 101 -11.12 3.56 -3.75
CA THR A 101 -10.18 3.01 -2.74
C THR A 101 -9.97 3.95 -1.56
N ALA A 102 -9.97 5.27 -1.80
CA ALA A 102 -9.73 6.30 -0.79
C ALA A 102 -10.99 6.77 -0.06
N GLN A 103 -12.13 6.85 -0.76
CA GLN A 103 -13.34 7.52 -0.25
C GLN A 103 -14.60 6.64 -0.28
N GLY A 104 -14.61 5.60 -1.09
CA GLY A 104 -15.76 4.72 -1.27
C GLY A 104 -15.94 3.74 -0.12
N ARG A 105 -17.13 3.15 -0.06
CA ARG A 105 -17.39 1.94 0.73
C ARG A 105 -16.98 0.70 -0.07
N TRP A 106 -16.89 -0.45 0.57
CA TRP A 106 -16.59 -1.70 -0.14
C TRP A 106 -17.62 -2.04 -1.22
N ASP A 107 -18.89 -1.65 -1.05
CA ASP A 107 -19.99 -1.83 -2.01
C ASP A 107 -20.12 -0.70 -3.05
N ASP A 108 -19.08 0.12 -3.23
CA ASP A 108 -19.05 1.16 -4.25
C ASP A 108 -19.21 0.55 -5.66
N PRO A 109 -20.07 1.12 -6.54
CA PRO A 109 -20.32 0.60 -7.89
C PRO A 109 -19.08 0.63 -8.80
N ALA A 110 -18.01 1.34 -8.42
CA ALA A 110 -16.74 1.30 -9.13
C ALA A 110 -16.02 -0.06 -9.00
N PHE A 111 -16.39 -0.89 -8.01
CA PHE A 111 -15.81 -2.22 -7.81
C PHE A 111 -16.69 -3.31 -8.43
N ASP A 112 -16.07 -4.16 -9.26
CA ASP A 112 -16.69 -5.43 -9.63
C ASP A 112 -16.73 -6.39 -8.42
N ALA A 113 -17.33 -7.58 -8.59
CA ALA A 113 -17.48 -8.53 -7.49
C ALA A 113 -16.14 -8.99 -6.88
N ARG A 114 -15.09 -9.15 -7.71
CA ARG A 114 -13.77 -9.56 -7.26
C ARG A 114 -13.08 -8.44 -6.49
N ALA A 115 -13.10 -7.22 -7.04
CA ALA A 115 -12.56 -6.03 -6.41
C ALA A 115 -13.25 -5.72 -5.08
N ARG A 116 -14.59 -5.86 -5.04
CA ARG A 116 -15.38 -5.70 -3.82
C ARG A 116 -14.94 -6.66 -2.70
N ALA A 117 -14.70 -7.93 -3.02
CA ALA A 117 -14.23 -8.92 -2.05
C ALA A 117 -12.89 -8.51 -1.42
N LEU A 118 -11.96 -7.97 -2.22
CA LEU A 118 -10.66 -7.47 -1.77
C LEU A 118 -10.78 -6.22 -0.89
N VAL A 119 -11.60 -5.25 -1.32
CA VAL A 119 -11.82 -4.00 -0.59
C VAL A 119 -12.50 -4.26 0.74
N ARG A 120 -13.51 -5.14 0.76
CA ARG A 120 -14.20 -5.57 1.98
C ARG A 120 -13.26 -6.31 2.94
N LEU A 121 -12.41 -7.20 2.42
CA LEU A 121 -11.39 -7.87 3.23
C LEU A 121 -10.46 -6.86 3.91
N ALA A 122 -9.93 -5.88 3.16
CA ALA A 122 -9.08 -4.85 3.70
C ALA A 122 -9.78 -3.99 4.78
N ASP A 123 -11.07 -3.69 4.59
CA ASP A 123 -11.90 -2.96 5.56
C ASP A 123 -12.09 -3.74 6.86
N GLU A 124 -12.55 -4.99 6.78
CA GLU A 124 -12.82 -5.81 7.97
C GLU A 124 -11.53 -6.16 8.73
N LEU A 125 -10.41 -6.41 8.03
CA LEU A 125 -9.11 -6.59 8.66
C LEU A 125 -8.62 -5.33 9.38
N HIS A 126 -8.86 -4.15 8.80
CA HIS A 126 -8.49 -2.89 9.44
C HIS A 126 -9.27 -2.67 10.74
N ASP A 127 -10.58 -2.94 10.71
CA ASP A 127 -11.50 -2.63 11.81
C ASP A 127 -11.43 -3.68 12.92
N GLY A 128 -11.28 -4.95 12.59
CA GLY A 128 -11.41 -6.07 13.53
C GLY A 128 -10.22 -7.05 13.56
N ALA A 129 -9.21 -6.87 12.72
CA ALA A 129 -8.08 -7.81 12.56
C ALA A 129 -8.47 -9.24 12.14
N ALA A 130 -9.72 -9.45 11.70
CA ALA A 130 -10.23 -10.71 11.19
C ALA A 130 -11.42 -10.44 10.24
N PRO A 131 -11.55 -11.19 9.13
CA PRO A 131 -12.75 -11.15 8.32
C PRO A 131 -13.89 -11.89 9.03
N SER A 132 -15.12 -11.43 8.82
CA SER A 132 -16.32 -12.19 9.11
C SER A 132 -16.46 -13.40 8.19
N ASP A 133 -17.24 -14.41 8.59
CA ASP A 133 -17.54 -15.58 7.75
C ASP A 133 -18.16 -15.19 6.40
N ALA A 134 -18.99 -14.14 6.38
CA ALA A 134 -19.62 -13.63 5.17
C ALA A 134 -18.58 -12.98 4.22
N CYS A 135 -17.65 -12.19 4.76
CA CYS A 135 -16.54 -11.64 3.97
C CYS A 135 -15.63 -12.75 3.44
N PHE A 136 -15.32 -13.75 4.27
CA PHE A 136 -14.44 -14.84 3.85
C PHE A 136 -15.10 -15.73 2.79
N ALA A 137 -16.41 -16.00 2.89
CA ALA A 137 -17.15 -16.72 1.87
C ALA A 137 -17.17 -15.99 0.52
N GLU A 138 -17.33 -14.65 0.53
CA GLU A 138 -17.24 -13.83 -0.67
C GLU A 138 -15.82 -13.88 -1.29
N LEU A 139 -14.78 -13.82 -0.45
CA LEU A 139 -13.40 -13.98 -0.89
C LEU A 139 -13.13 -15.36 -1.51
N ALA A 140 -13.60 -16.42 -0.86
CA ALA A 140 -13.42 -17.80 -1.30
C ALA A 140 -14.12 -18.11 -2.63
N ALA A 141 -15.11 -17.31 -3.05
CA ALA A 141 -15.74 -17.44 -4.37
C ALA A 141 -14.85 -16.97 -5.53
N HIS A 142 -13.78 -16.20 -5.24
CA HIS A 142 -12.93 -15.57 -6.24
C HIS A 142 -11.45 -15.99 -6.16
N PHE A 143 -11.00 -16.46 -5.00
CA PHE A 143 -9.58 -16.70 -4.72
C PHE A 143 -9.35 -18.11 -4.19
N GLU A 144 -8.12 -18.60 -4.38
CA GLU A 144 -7.67 -19.91 -3.93
C GLU A 144 -6.94 -19.84 -2.57
N PRO A 145 -6.76 -20.97 -1.85
CA PRO A 145 -6.14 -20.99 -0.52
C PRO A 145 -4.77 -20.29 -0.43
N ALA A 146 -3.92 -20.42 -1.44
CA ALA A 146 -2.62 -19.73 -1.47
C ALA A 146 -2.80 -18.20 -1.51
N GLN A 147 -3.78 -17.72 -2.27
CA GLN A 147 -4.10 -16.30 -2.40
C GLN A 147 -4.73 -15.75 -1.11
N TRP A 148 -5.53 -16.53 -0.39
CA TRP A 148 -6.09 -16.10 0.91
C TRP A 148 -4.97 -15.75 1.90
N VAL A 149 -3.96 -16.61 2.00
CA VAL A 149 -2.81 -16.39 2.89
C VAL A 149 -2.03 -15.14 2.47
N GLU A 150 -1.76 -14.99 1.17
CA GLU A 150 -1.04 -13.83 0.64
C GLU A 150 -1.81 -12.52 0.85
N LEU A 151 -3.13 -12.49 0.65
CA LEU A 151 -3.98 -11.32 0.86
C LEU A 151 -4.00 -10.85 2.32
N LEU A 152 -4.15 -11.79 3.26
CA LEU A 152 -4.12 -11.51 4.70
C LEU A 152 -2.75 -10.96 5.11
N ALA A 153 -1.67 -11.58 4.64
CA ALA A 153 -0.31 -11.14 4.92
C ALA A 153 0.00 -9.77 4.31
N LEU A 154 -0.44 -9.52 3.07
CA LEU A 154 -0.26 -8.27 2.34
C LEU A 154 -0.95 -7.10 3.05
N ALA A 155 -2.21 -7.27 3.44
CA ALA A 155 -2.95 -6.25 4.19
C ALA A 155 -2.25 -5.94 5.53
N GLY A 156 -1.80 -6.97 6.26
CA GLY A 156 -1.03 -6.78 7.50
C GLY A 156 0.31 -6.05 7.27
N PHE A 157 1.03 -6.41 6.21
CA PHE A 157 2.29 -5.78 5.86
C PHE A 157 2.12 -4.30 5.51
N TYR A 158 1.15 -3.95 4.68
CA TYR A 158 0.90 -2.55 4.32
C TYR A 158 0.29 -1.72 5.45
N ARG A 159 -0.39 -2.36 6.41
CA ARG A 159 -0.75 -1.73 7.68
C ARG A 159 0.48 -1.38 8.53
N LEU A 160 1.49 -2.26 8.56
CA LEU A 160 2.79 -1.96 9.20
C LEU A 160 3.48 -0.78 8.51
N ILE A 161 3.54 -0.76 7.17
CA ILE A 161 4.11 0.36 6.41
C ILE A 161 3.37 1.66 6.73
N ALA A 162 2.04 1.62 6.79
CA ALA A 162 1.24 2.77 7.20
C ALA A 162 1.58 3.27 8.61
N TYR A 163 1.84 2.38 9.57
CA TYR A 163 2.29 2.78 10.91
C TYR A 163 3.63 3.51 10.89
N VAL A 164 4.58 3.04 10.08
CA VAL A 164 5.88 3.71 9.94
C VAL A 164 5.69 5.08 9.27
N ALA A 165 5.03 5.12 8.12
CA ALA A 165 4.87 6.35 7.34
C ALA A 165 4.12 7.43 8.14
N ASN A 166 2.98 7.08 8.75
CA ASN A 166 2.19 8.02 9.56
C ASN A 166 2.87 8.34 10.90
N GLY A 167 3.46 7.33 11.54
CA GLY A 167 4.17 7.46 12.81
C GLY A 167 5.37 8.40 12.70
N LEU A 168 6.13 8.33 11.60
CA LEU A 168 7.27 9.21 11.35
C LEU A 168 6.91 10.48 10.57
N ARG A 169 5.67 10.58 10.08
CA ARG A 169 5.18 11.67 9.22
C ARG A 169 6.09 11.85 7.99
N VAL A 170 6.35 10.74 7.30
CA VAL A 170 7.16 10.74 6.07
C VAL A 170 6.54 11.73 5.09
N GLU A 171 7.35 12.64 4.58
CA GLU A 171 6.89 13.66 3.65
C GLU A 171 6.56 13.02 2.30
N LEU A 172 5.44 13.44 1.69
CA LEU A 172 4.99 12.92 0.40
C LEU A 172 6.01 13.16 -0.70
N GLU A 173 6.16 12.17 -1.57
CA GLU A 173 6.97 12.36 -2.76
C GLU A 173 6.36 13.42 -3.68
N PRO A 174 7.18 14.22 -4.38
CA PRO A 174 6.67 15.29 -5.26
C PRO A 174 5.82 14.75 -6.42
N PHE A 175 6.04 13.50 -6.83
CA PHE A 175 5.26 12.84 -7.89
C PHE A 175 4.06 12.04 -7.36
N ALA A 176 3.93 11.85 -6.04
CA ALA A 176 2.90 10.99 -5.48
C ALA A 176 1.51 11.60 -5.70
N ALA A 177 0.53 10.74 -5.97
CA ALA A 177 -0.86 11.17 -6.01
C ALA A 177 -1.30 11.66 -4.61
N ARG A 178 -2.30 12.54 -4.59
CA ARG A 178 -2.93 13.00 -3.35
C ARG A 178 -4.22 12.22 -3.12
N PHE A 179 -4.60 12.06 -1.86
CA PHE A 179 -5.95 11.60 -1.58
C PHE A 179 -6.95 12.51 -2.29
N PRO A 180 -8.02 11.95 -2.89
CA PRO A 180 -9.01 12.77 -3.55
C PRO A 180 -9.65 13.72 -2.54
N ASP A 181 -9.98 14.94 -2.99
CA ASP A 181 -10.76 15.87 -2.18
C ASP A 181 -12.13 15.25 -1.86
N PRO A 182 -12.66 15.43 -0.62
CA PRO A 182 -13.98 14.95 -0.28
C PRO A 182 -15.00 15.47 -1.30
N ALA A 183 -15.89 14.58 -1.74
CA ALA A 183 -16.99 14.99 -2.60
C ALA A 183 -17.76 16.14 -1.92
N PRO A 184 -18.17 17.17 -2.67
CA PRO A 184 -19.01 18.22 -2.10
C PRO A 184 -20.26 17.58 -1.49
N PRO A 185 -20.77 18.10 -0.35
CA PRO A 185 -22.00 17.60 0.22
C PRO A 185 -23.13 17.70 -0.83
N ALA A 186 -23.92 16.64 -0.93
CA ALA A 186 -25.10 16.57 -1.78
C ALA A 186 -26.18 17.57 -1.36
#